data_AF-A0A3M1YWJ6-F1
#
_entry.id   AF-A0A3M1YWJ6-F1
#
_cell.length_a   1.000
_cell.length_b   1.000
_cell.length_c   1.000
_cell.angle_alpha   90.00
_cell.angle_beta   90.00
_cell.angle_gamma   90.00
#
_symmetry.space_group_name_H-M   'P 1'
#
loop_
_entity.id
_entity.type
_entity.pdbx_description
1 polymer ?
#
loop_
_entity_poly.entity_id
_entity_poly.type
_entity_poly.pdbx_seq_one_letter_code
_entity_poly.pdbx_strand_id
1 'polypeptide(L)'
;MELPRELGIIPMLIIAGVIVGFIVKRFVGHEKVHGVSGIMEAVALAGGRLPYMKMPFKILASALSLGAGASVGPEDPSVQIGANLGSMVGHKLHLKEEHLTLLVAAGSASAISAAFNAPIAGVFFALEVILGEFSSRSFGVVVLAAVISSAFTQGVRGANPIFGGLHFALGNPTQLPLYA
;
A
#
# COMPACT_ATOMS: atom_id res chain seq x y z
N MET A 1 -1.07 15.14 -42.28
CA MET A 1 -0.55 15.98 -41.17
C MET A 1 -0.72 15.15 -39.90
N GLU A 2 0.24 14.28 -39.63
CA GLU A 2 0.20 13.41 -38.45
C GLU A 2 0.51 14.26 -37.22
N LEU A 3 -0.47 14.48 -36.35
CA LEU A 3 -0.22 15.12 -35.07
C LEU A 3 0.80 14.28 -34.30
N PRO A 4 1.86 14.89 -33.72
CA PRO A 4 2.83 14.15 -32.93
C PRO A 4 2.10 13.48 -31.77
N ARG A 5 2.32 12.17 -31.57
CA ARG A 5 1.65 11.35 -30.54
C ARG A 5 1.74 11.96 -29.13
N GLU A 6 2.72 12.81 -28.90
CA GLU A 6 2.97 13.51 -27.64
C GLU A 6 1.89 14.56 -27.29
N LEU A 7 1.23 15.15 -28.30
CA LEU A 7 0.15 16.11 -28.06
C LEU A 7 -1.12 15.46 -27.48
N GLY A 8 -1.27 14.13 -27.62
CA GLY A 8 -2.38 13.35 -27.08
C GLY A 8 -2.26 13.03 -25.58
N ILE A 9 -1.07 13.17 -24.99
CA ILE A 9 -0.82 12.82 -23.58
C ILE A 9 -1.47 13.84 -22.65
N ILE A 10 -1.37 15.13 -22.99
CA ILE A 10 -1.94 16.23 -22.20
C ILE A 10 -3.46 16.09 -22.05
N PRO A 11 -4.27 15.97 -23.12
CA PRO A 11 -5.71 15.80 -22.98
C PRO A 11 -6.08 14.50 -22.26
N MET A 12 -5.32 13.41 -22.45
CA MET A 12 -5.53 12.15 -21.73
C MET A 12 -5.35 12.33 -20.22
N LEU A 13 -4.28 13.00 -19.78
CA LEU A 13 -4.02 13.30 -18.37
C LEU A 13 -5.11 14.20 -17.76
N ILE A 14 -5.57 15.21 -18.52
CA ILE A 14 -6.66 16.09 -18.08
C ILE A 14 -7.95 15.27 -17.88
N ILE A 15 -8.32 14.43 -18.86
CA ILE A 15 -9.52 13.59 -18.77
C ILE A 15 -9.41 12.62 -17.59
N ALA A 16 -8.26 11.95 -17.44
CA ALA A 16 -8.01 11.04 -16.32
C ALA A 16 -8.13 11.77 -14.97
N GLY A 17 -7.53 12.96 -14.84
CA GLY A 17 -7.62 13.79 -13.65
C GLY A 17 -9.05 14.23 -13.33
N VAL A 18 -9.83 14.60 -14.34
CA VAL A 18 -11.26 14.96 -14.16
C VAL A 18 -12.07 13.77 -13.70
N ILE A 19 -11.86 12.58 -14.29
CA ILE A 19 -12.56 11.35 -13.90
C ILE A 19 -12.18 10.95 -12.46
N VAL A 20 -10.89 10.96 -12.13
CA VAL A 20 -10.41 10.66 -10.77
C VAL A 20 -11.00 11.65 -9.76
N GLY A 21 -10.95 12.95 -10.07
CA GLY A 21 -11.53 14.00 -9.23
C GLY A 21 -13.04 13.82 -9.04
N PHE A 22 -13.77 13.45 -10.09
CA PHE A 22 -15.20 13.14 -10.02
C PHE A 22 -15.50 11.93 -9.12
N ILE A 23 -14.75 10.83 -9.27
CA ILE A 23 -14.91 9.62 -8.45
C ILE A 23 -14.68 9.95 -6.98
N VAL A 24 -13.56 10.62 -6.66
CA VAL A 24 -13.20 10.96 -5.27
C VAL A 24 -14.26 11.89 -4.66
N LYS A 25 -14.63 12.96 -5.37
CA LYS A 25 -15.62 13.93 -4.88
C LYS A 25 -16.99 13.29 -4.64
N ARG A 26 -17.42 12.37 -5.53
CA ARG A 26 -18.78 11.81 -5.50
C ARG A 26 -18.93 10.60 -4.58
N PHE A 27 -17.91 9.75 -4.48
CA PHE A 27 -18.02 8.44 -3.81
C PHE A 27 -17.14 8.30 -2.55
N VAL A 28 -15.99 8.98 -2.48
CA VAL A 28 -15.12 8.93 -1.29
C VAL A 28 -15.52 10.03 -0.30
N GLY A 29 -15.85 11.21 -0.80
CA GLY A 29 -16.22 12.38 0.00
C GLY A 29 -15.01 13.03 0.69
N HIS A 30 -15.27 13.86 1.70
CA HIS A 30 -14.20 14.51 2.46
C HIS A 30 -13.68 13.57 3.56
N GLU A 31 -12.37 13.31 3.53
CA GLU A 31 -11.63 12.67 4.63
C GLU A 31 -10.66 13.70 5.21
N LYS A 32 -10.51 13.75 6.54
CA LYS A 32 -9.56 14.67 7.17
C LYS A 32 -8.12 14.21 6.96
N VAL A 33 -7.90 12.90 7.08
CA VAL A 33 -6.61 12.25 6.89
C VAL A 33 -6.77 11.16 5.83
N HIS A 34 -5.81 11.08 4.91
CA HIS A 34 -5.85 10.20 3.75
C HIS A 34 -4.72 9.18 3.80
N GLY A 35 -4.81 8.14 2.97
CA GLY A 35 -3.71 7.20 2.76
C GLY A 35 -3.32 6.40 4.00
N VAL A 36 -2.05 6.02 4.06
CA VAL A 36 -1.41 5.38 5.23
C VAL A 36 -1.63 6.16 6.51
N SER A 37 -1.55 7.50 6.48
CA SER A 37 -1.76 8.31 7.68
C SER A 37 -3.18 8.17 8.23
N GLY A 38 -4.19 7.98 7.37
CA GLY A 38 -5.56 7.71 7.81
C GLY A 38 -5.71 6.33 8.45
N ILE A 39 -4.87 5.37 8.05
CA ILE A 39 -4.79 4.05 8.71
C ILE A 39 -4.15 4.18 10.08
N MET A 40 -3.03 4.92 10.17
CA MET A 40 -2.36 5.19 11.46
C MET A 40 -3.32 5.89 12.43
N GLU A 41 -4.06 6.90 11.97
CA GLU A 41 -5.08 7.57 12.77
C GLU A 41 -6.16 6.59 13.25
N ALA A 42 -6.67 5.73 12.36
CA ALA A 42 -7.69 4.75 12.73
C ALA A 42 -7.16 3.68 13.71
N VAL A 43 -5.91 3.24 13.57
CA VAL A 43 -5.26 2.34 14.53
C VAL A 43 -5.13 3.02 15.88
N ALA A 44 -4.66 4.27 15.92
CA ALA A 44 -4.43 5.00 17.15
C ALA A 44 -5.71 5.45 17.88
N LEU A 45 -6.75 5.86 17.13
CA LEU A 45 -7.92 6.55 17.69
C LEU A 45 -9.24 5.77 17.55
N ALA A 46 -9.33 4.78 16.64
CA ALA A 46 -10.57 4.09 16.32
C ALA A 46 -10.49 2.56 16.48
N GLY A 47 -9.38 2.03 17.03
CA GLY A 47 -9.16 0.60 17.22
C GLY A 47 -9.07 -0.16 15.90
N GLY A 48 -8.50 0.47 14.87
CA GLY A 48 -8.31 -0.09 13.52
C GLY A 48 -9.57 -0.11 12.63
N ARG A 49 -10.67 0.52 13.06
CA ARG A 49 -11.91 0.60 12.27
C ARG A 49 -11.75 1.58 11.10
N LEU A 50 -11.74 1.05 9.88
CA LEU A 50 -11.54 1.80 8.65
C LEU A 50 -12.86 1.91 7.85
N PRO A 51 -13.03 2.96 7.04
CA PRO A 51 -14.19 3.10 6.15
C PRO A 51 -14.06 2.19 4.91
N TYR A 52 -14.00 0.87 5.10
CA TYR A 52 -13.74 -0.13 4.05
C TYR A 52 -14.76 -0.11 2.90
N MET A 53 -15.96 0.44 3.14
CA MET A 53 -16.98 0.66 2.10
C MET A 53 -16.57 1.66 1.02
N LYS A 54 -15.68 2.62 1.34
CA LYS A 54 -15.16 3.59 0.37
C LYS A 54 -14.00 3.03 -0.46
N MET A 55 -13.41 1.93 -0.01
CA MET A 55 -12.18 1.37 -0.58
C MET A 55 -12.29 1.06 -2.08
N PRO A 56 -13.38 0.46 -2.61
CA PRO A 56 -13.48 0.17 -4.04
C PRO A 56 -13.32 1.40 -4.94
N PHE A 57 -13.86 2.54 -4.51
CA PHE A 57 -13.75 3.80 -5.25
C PHE A 57 -12.32 4.37 -5.21
N LYS A 58 -11.62 4.22 -4.08
CA LYS A 58 -10.21 4.59 -3.95
C LYS A 58 -9.32 3.72 -4.85
N ILE A 59 -9.56 2.41 -4.89
CA ILE A 59 -8.86 1.49 -5.79
C ILE A 59 -9.05 1.91 -7.25
N LEU A 60 -10.29 2.20 -7.66
CA LEU A 60 -10.59 2.64 -9.02
C LEU A 60 -9.89 3.96 -9.37
N ALA A 61 -9.95 4.94 -8.45
CA ALA A 61 -9.26 6.22 -8.62
C ALA A 61 -7.74 6.06 -8.75
N SER A 62 -7.13 5.24 -7.89
CA SER A 62 -5.69 4.95 -7.92
C SER A 62 -5.28 4.19 -9.18
N ALA A 63 -6.07 3.21 -9.62
CA ALA A 63 -5.81 2.45 -10.85
C ALA A 63 -5.87 3.35 -12.09
N LEU A 64 -6.84 4.26 -12.16
CA LEU A 64 -6.94 5.24 -13.24
C LEU A 64 -5.78 6.24 -13.21
N SER A 65 -5.42 6.74 -12.02
CA SER A 65 -4.30 7.67 -11.86
C SER A 65 -2.96 7.05 -12.27
N LEU A 66 -2.66 5.85 -11.76
CA LEU A 66 -1.46 5.08 -12.11
C LEU A 66 -1.47 4.71 -13.60
N GLY A 67 -2.59 4.22 -14.11
CA GLY A 67 -2.73 3.80 -15.51
C GLY A 67 -2.62 4.96 -16.51
N ALA A 68 -3.00 6.17 -16.10
CA ALA A 68 -2.84 7.38 -16.91
C ALA A 68 -1.40 7.94 -16.89
N GLY A 69 -0.52 7.42 -16.04
CA GLY A 69 0.87 7.87 -15.92
C GLY A 69 1.07 9.05 -14.96
N ALA A 70 0.18 9.23 -13.97
CA ALA A 70 0.42 10.20 -12.91
C ALA A 70 1.68 9.84 -12.10
N SER A 71 2.39 10.85 -11.58
CA SER A 71 3.60 10.67 -10.76
C SER A 71 3.26 10.23 -9.33
N VAL A 72 2.70 9.02 -9.21
CA VAL A 72 2.31 8.38 -7.95
C VAL A 72 2.76 6.93 -7.93
N GLY A 73 3.00 6.39 -6.72
CA GLY A 73 3.39 4.99 -6.53
C GLY A 73 2.19 4.08 -6.18
N PRO A 74 2.31 2.76 -6.41
CA PRO A 74 1.30 1.78 -5.99
C PRO A 74 1.36 1.44 -4.49
N GLU A 75 2.32 1.99 -3.75
CA GLU A 75 2.55 1.71 -2.33
C GLU A 75 1.32 2.00 -1.46
N ASP A 76 0.93 3.27 -1.38
CA ASP A 76 -0.21 3.73 -0.58
C ASP A 76 -1.54 3.02 -0.92
N PRO A 77 -1.96 2.90 -2.20
CA PRO A 77 -3.18 2.17 -2.50
C PRO A 77 -3.10 0.69 -2.14
N SER A 78 -1.93 0.04 -2.24
CA SER A 78 -1.76 -1.35 -1.84
C SER A 78 -1.97 -1.51 -0.33
N VAL A 79 -1.31 -0.69 0.49
CA VAL A 79 -1.48 -0.69 1.95
C VAL A 79 -2.95 -0.47 2.32
N GLN A 80 -3.60 0.51 1.70
CA GLN A 80 -5.02 0.78 1.93
C GLN A 80 -5.90 -0.43 1.61
N ILE A 81 -5.64 -1.18 0.53
CA ILE A 81 -6.38 -2.41 0.21
C ILE A 81 -6.25 -3.42 1.36
N GLY A 82 -5.00 -3.74 1.75
CA GLY A 82 -4.73 -4.73 2.79
C GLY A 82 -5.33 -4.35 4.14
N ALA A 83 -5.13 -3.10 4.56
CA ALA A 83 -5.66 -2.54 5.80
C ALA A 83 -7.18 -2.58 5.86
N ASN A 84 -7.87 -2.11 4.80
CA ASN A 84 -9.32 -2.09 4.75
C ASN A 84 -9.92 -3.50 4.71
N LEU A 85 -9.27 -4.45 4.03
CA LEU A 85 -9.68 -5.86 4.08
C LEU A 85 -9.53 -6.45 5.48
N GLY A 86 -8.40 -6.19 6.16
CA GLY A 86 -8.18 -6.61 7.54
C GLY A 86 -9.24 -6.04 8.48
N SER A 87 -9.54 -4.74 8.36
CA SER A 87 -10.57 -4.05 9.13
C SER A 87 -11.98 -4.61 8.87
N MET A 88 -12.31 -4.87 7.59
CA MET A 88 -13.59 -5.46 7.19
C MET A 88 -13.77 -6.85 7.79
N VAL A 89 -12.74 -7.70 7.71
CA VAL A 89 -12.78 -9.07 8.28
C VAL A 89 -12.91 -9.00 9.80
N GLY A 90 -12.12 -8.16 10.46
CA GLY A 90 -12.21 -7.98 11.91
C GLY A 90 -13.57 -7.48 12.38
N HIS A 91 -14.18 -6.55 11.63
CA HIS A 91 -15.54 -6.08 11.91
C HIS A 91 -16.58 -7.17 11.68
N LYS A 92 -16.50 -7.92 10.59
CA LYS A 92 -17.46 -9.00 10.28
C LYS A 92 -17.41 -10.13 11.32
N LEU A 93 -16.24 -10.39 11.89
CA LEU A 93 -16.01 -11.37 12.94
C LEU A 93 -16.21 -10.81 14.36
N HIS A 94 -16.62 -9.54 14.50
CA HIS A 94 -16.84 -8.89 15.80
C HIS A 94 -15.63 -9.00 16.75
N LEU A 95 -14.42 -8.84 16.20
CA LEU A 95 -13.19 -8.94 16.98
C LEU A 95 -12.99 -7.71 17.88
N LYS A 96 -12.29 -7.94 18.99
CA LYS A 96 -11.79 -6.86 19.87
C LYS A 96 -10.78 -5.98 19.12
N GLU A 97 -10.62 -4.75 19.58
CA GLU A 97 -9.77 -3.74 18.94
C GLU A 97 -8.33 -4.22 18.77
N GLU A 98 -7.74 -4.89 19.77
CA GLU A 98 -6.38 -5.48 19.66
C GLU A 98 -6.24 -6.41 18.45
N HIS A 99 -7.21 -7.32 18.25
CA HIS A 99 -7.19 -8.27 17.14
C HIS A 99 -7.55 -7.62 15.80
N LEU A 100 -8.43 -6.62 15.81
CA LEU A 100 -8.81 -5.86 14.61
C LEU A 100 -7.61 -5.06 14.11
N THR A 101 -6.95 -4.31 14.99
CA THR A 101 -5.70 -3.60 14.72
C THR A 101 -4.61 -4.54 14.20
N LEU A 102 -4.47 -5.74 14.80
CA LEU A 102 -3.53 -6.74 14.31
C LEU A 102 -3.88 -7.22 12.89
N LEU A 103 -5.16 -7.41 12.56
CA LEU A 103 -5.59 -7.76 11.19
C LEU A 103 -5.32 -6.62 10.20
N VAL A 104 -5.48 -5.36 10.61
CA VAL A 104 -5.14 -4.19 9.79
C VAL A 104 -3.65 -4.16 9.49
N ALA A 105 -2.80 -4.40 10.49
CA ALA A 105 -1.35 -4.46 10.33
C ALA A 105 -0.92 -5.66 9.45
N ALA A 106 -1.45 -6.85 9.71
CA ALA A 106 -1.17 -8.05 8.91
C ALA A 106 -1.63 -7.89 7.46
N GLY A 107 -2.80 -7.30 7.25
CA GLY A 107 -3.32 -6.91 5.93
C GLY A 107 -2.37 -5.95 5.21
N SER A 108 -1.92 -4.90 5.89
CA SER A 108 -0.96 -3.92 5.37
C SER A 108 0.37 -4.58 4.96
N ALA A 109 0.93 -5.45 5.81
CA ALA A 109 2.15 -6.18 5.52
C ALA A 109 2.00 -7.10 4.31
N SER A 110 0.90 -7.87 4.24
CA SER A 110 0.60 -8.73 3.09
C SER A 110 0.50 -7.95 1.78
N ALA A 111 -0.06 -6.74 1.82
CA ALA A 111 -0.23 -5.92 0.62
C ALA A 111 1.10 -5.33 0.13
N ILE A 112 1.96 -4.84 1.01
CA ILE A 112 3.32 -4.43 0.66
C ILE A 112 4.11 -5.62 0.10
N SER A 113 3.99 -6.78 0.74
CA SER A 113 4.65 -8.01 0.31
C SER A 113 4.24 -8.43 -1.10
N ALA A 114 2.94 -8.34 -1.43
CA ALA A 114 2.42 -8.61 -2.76
C ALA A 114 2.80 -7.53 -3.79
N ALA A 115 2.80 -6.26 -3.39
CA ALA A 115 3.09 -5.15 -4.29
C ALA A 115 4.57 -5.11 -4.69
N PHE A 116 5.47 -5.44 -3.77
CA PHE A 116 6.91 -5.24 -3.95
C PHE A 116 7.75 -6.52 -3.99
N ASN A 117 7.13 -7.69 -3.80
CA ASN A 117 7.84 -8.96 -3.54
C ASN A 117 8.88 -8.83 -2.41
N ALA A 118 8.54 -8.04 -1.39
CA ALA A 118 9.45 -7.66 -0.31
C ALA A 118 8.81 -7.98 1.06
N PRO A 119 8.74 -9.26 1.46
CA PRO A 119 8.04 -9.67 2.68
C PRO A 119 8.64 -9.06 3.94
N ILE A 120 9.97 -8.97 4.03
CA ILE A 120 10.66 -8.37 5.18
C ILE A 120 10.28 -6.88 5.32
N ALA A 121 10.30 -6.14 4.21
CA ALA A 121 9.91 -4.73 4.21
C ALA A 121 8.44 -4.55 4.63
N GLY A 122 7.53 -5.41 4.16
CA GLY A 122 6.13 -5.37 4.56
C GLY A 122 5.93 -5.62 6.05
N VAL A 123 6.70 -6.53 6.65
CA VAL A 123 6.66 -6.80 8.10
C VAL A 123 7.08 -5.58 8.89
N PHE A 124 8.27 -5.02 8.61
CA PHE A 124 8.76 -3.86 9.35
C PHE A 124 7.87 -2.63 9.15
N PHE A 125 7.37 -2.41 7.93
CA PHE A 125 6.39 -1.35 7.66
C PHE A 125 5.15 -1.49 8.56
N ALA A 126 4.58 -2.68 8.68
CA ALA A 126 3.40 -2.88 9.53
C ALA A 126 3.70 -2.71 11.03
N LEU A 127 4.87 -3.15 11.50
CA LEU A 127 5.23 -3.07 12.91
C LEU A 127 5.62 -1.64 13.32
N GLU A 128 6.42 -0.96 12.51
CA GLU A 128 6.97 0.36 12.83
C GLU A 128 6.01 1.50 12.46
N VAL A 129 5.35 1.41 11.30
CA VAL A 129 4.50 2.50 10.79
C VAL A 129 3.05 2.33 11.20
N ILE A 130 2.49 1.11 11.10
CA ILE A 130 1.06 0.90 11.37
C ILE A 130 0.79 0.67 12.86
N LEU A 131 1.53 -0.22 13.52
CA LEU A 131 1.34 -0.51 14.95
C LEU A 131 2.10 0.45 15.86
N GLY A 132 3.33 0.82 15.50
CA GLY A 132 4.21 1.64 16.34
C GLY A 132 4.71 0.91 17.60
N GLU A 133 4.42 -0.37 17.76
CA GLU A 133 4.86 -1.20 18.88
C GLU A 133 5.21 -2.62 18.43
N PHE A 134 6.20 -3.21 19.10
CA PHE A 134 6.67 -4.55 18.81
C PHE A 134 6.19 -5.53 19.88
N SER A 135 5.24 -6.40 19.53
CA SER A 135 4.84 -7.52 20.38
C SER A 135 5.16 -8.85 19.69
N SER A 136 5.58 -9.85 20.46
CA SER A 136 5.94 -11.18 19.94
C SER A 136 4.76 -11.89 19.27
N ARG A 137 3.53 -11.66 19.76
CA ARG A 137 2.30 -12.15 19.13
C ARG A 137 2.04 -11.46 17.79
N SER A 138 2.14 -10.13 17.75
CA SER A 138 1.89 -9.34 16.54
C SER A 138 2.89 -9.71 15.45
N PHE A 139 4.16 -9.88 15.81
CA PHE A 139 5.23 -10.28 14.90
C PHE A 139 4.91 -11.56 14.14
N GLY A 140 4.52 -12.64 14.83
CA GLY A 140 4.24 -13.93 14.19
C GLY A 140 3.12 -13.86 13.15
N VAL A 141 2.01 -13.18 13.48
CA VAL A 141 0.86 -13.05 12.56
C VAL A 141 1.20 -12.19 11.34
N VAL A 142 1.91 -11.07 11.56
CA VAL A 142 2.33 -10.15 10.49
C VAL A 142 3.31 -10.83 9.54
N VAL A 143 4.31 -11.55 10.07
CA VAL A 143 5.28 -12.32 9.28
C VAL A 143 4.59 -13.38 8.44
N LEU A 144 3.69 -14.17 9.02
CA LEU A 144 2.96 -15.21 8.28
C LEU A 144 2.13 -14.60 7.14
N ALA A 145 1.40 -13.52 7.39
CA ALA A 145 0.61 -12.85 6.35
C ALA A 145 1.49 -12.31 5.21
N ALA A 146 2.62 -11.69 5.54
CA ALA A 146 3.59 -11.17 4.57
C ALA A 146 4.20 -12.29 3.71
N VAL A 147 4.67 -13.36 4.33
CA VAL A 147 5.31 -14.50 3.64
C VAL A 147 4.32 -15.25 2.75
N ILE A 148 3.11 -15.53 3.24
CA ILE A 148 2.07 -16.21 2.44
C ILE A 148 1.72 -15.36 1.21
N SER A 149 1.56 -14.04 1.39
CA SER A 149 1.26 -13.13 0.30
C SER A 149 2.37 -13.03 -0.74
N SER A 150 3.63 -12.95 -0.29
CA SER A 150 4.80 -12.98 -1.18
C SER A 150 4.90 -14.31 -1.93
N ALA A 151 4.80 -15.45 -1.24
CA ALA A 151 4.85 -16.77 -1.86
C ALA A 151 3.74 -16.97 -2.90
N PHE A 152 2.51 -16.54 -2.59
CA PHE A 152 1.40 -16.56 -3.53
C PHE A 152 1.68 -15.67 -4.76
N THR A 153 2.16 -14.45 -4.53
CA THR A 153 2.49 -13.51 -5.60
C THR A 153 3.59 -14.06 -6.51
N GLN A 154 4.63 -14.66 -5.93
CA GLN A 154 5.71 -15.31 -6.68
C GLN A 154 5.21 -16.52 -7.48
N GLY A 155 4.25 -17.28 -6.95
CA GLY A 155 3.59 -18.37 -7.67
C GLY A 155 2.81 -17.90 -8.91
N VAL A 156 2.24 -16.69 -8.86
CA VAL A 156 1.43 -16.13 -9.96
C VAL A 156 2.26 -15.30 -10.95
N ARG A 157 3.22 -14.51 -10.47
CA ARG A 157 3.99 -13.52 -11.28
C ARG A 157 5.46 -13.90 -11.49
N GLY A 158 5.96 -14.93 -10.83
CA GLY A 158 7.37 -15.27 -10.78
C GLY A 158 8.13 -14.54 -9.66
N ALA A 159 9.34 -15.02 -9.36
CA ALA A 159 10.15 -14.56 -8.23
C ALA A 159 11.12 -13.40 -8.56
N ASN A 160 10.97 -12.77 -9.72
CA ASN A 160 11.90 -11.73 -10.15
C ASN A 160 11.76 -10.46 -9.28
N PRO A 161 12.88 -9.86 -8.84
CA PRO A 161 12.86 -8.54 -8.22
C PRO A 161 12.23 -7.50 -9.14
N ILE A 162 11.39 -6.63 -8.57
CA ILE A 162 10.74 -5.55 -9.33
C ILE A 162 11.75 -4.51 -9.82
N PHE A 163 12.74 -4.24 -8.98
CA PHE A 163 13.93 -3.47 -9.34
C PHE A 163 15.02 -4.48 -9.69
N GLY A 164 15.60 -4.39 -10.89
CA GLY A 164 16.61 -5.34 -11.36
C GLY A 164 17.81 -5.48 -10.40
N GLY A 165 18.64 -6.49 -10.61
CA GLY A 165 19.81 -6.77 -9.74
C GLY A 165 20.71 -5.54 -9.59
N LEU A 166 20.68 -4.93 -8.41
CA LEU A 166 21.53 -3.81 -8.06
C LEU A 166 22.90 -4.35 -7.65
N HIS A 167 23.83 -4.40 -8.59
CA HIS A 167 25.22 -4.76 -8.33
C HIS A 167 25.98 -3.54 -7.81
N PHE A 168 25.92 -3.31 -6.50
CA PHE A 168 26.77 -2.33 -5.83
C PHE A 168 28.02 -3.04 -5.30
N ALA A 169 29.18 -2.64 -5.82
CA ALA A 169 30.47 -3.00 -5.25
C ALA A 169 31.03 -1.80 -4.50
N LEU A 170 31.38 -1.99 -3.22
CA LEU A 170 32.20 -1.03 -2.49
C LEU A 170 33.58 -1.02 -3.15
N GLY A 171 33.84 0.01 -3.98
CA GLY A 171 35.11 0.16 -4.68
C GLY A 171 36.24 0.52 -3.72
N ASN A 172 35.97 1.40 -2.74
CA ASN A 172 36.95 1.84 -1.74
C ASN A 172 36.28 2.09 -0.37
N PRO A 173 36.84 1.58 0.75
CA PRO A 173 36.34 1.88 2.10
C PRO A 173 36.20 3.37 2.44
N THR A 174 36.96 4.25 1.77
CA THR A 174 36.82 5.70 1.96
C THR A 174 35.50 6.27 1.44
N GLN A 175 34.71 5.49 0.70
CA GLN A 175 33.37 5.88 0.25
C GLN A 175 32.31 5.69 1.34
N LEU A 176 32.60 4.94 2.41
CA LEU A 176 31.66 4.68 3.51
C LEU A 176 31.05 5.96 4.12
N PRO A 177 31.81 7.05 4.37
CA PRO A 177 31.23 8.29 4.88
C PRO A 177 30.24 8.99 3.95
N LEU A 178 30.27 8.73 2.63
CA LEU A 178 29.25 9.25 1.70
C LEU A 178 27.93 8.48 1.79
N TYR A 179 27.93 7.29 2.39
CA TYR A 179 26.74 6.44 2.57
C TYR A 179 26.22 6.45 4.02
N ALA A 180 26.88 7.19 4.93
CA ALA A 180 26.55 7.27 6.35
C ALA A 180 25.56 8.39 6.67
#